data_AF-A0ABD5LPU0-F1
#
_entry.id   AF-A0ABD5LPU0-F1
#
_cell.length_a   1.000
_cell.length_b   1.000
_cell.length_c   1.000
_cell.angle_alpha   90.00
_cell.angle_beta   90.00
_cell.angle_gamma   90.00
#
_symmetry.space_group_name_H-M   'P 1'
#
loop_
_entity.id
_entity.type
_entity.pdbx_description
1 polymer ?
#
loop_
_entity_poly.entity_id
_entity_poly.type
_entity_poly.pdbx_seq_one_letter_code
_entity_poly.pdbx_strand_id
1 'polypeptide(L)'
;MEMADKADAFNVFQLIETFREIHPEMPMQMAAVFLLIAMKPGISQAELLRFMDISQSGMSRNIVALTAINRHGAPGLDLVEQLPASHDARITVLQLTVKGRTFLERLLSVWRRGD
;
A
#
# COMPACT_ATOMS: atom_id res chain seq x y z
N MET A 1 -25.16 -2.40 19.42
CA MET A 1 -23.76 -2.69 19.10
C MET A 1 -23.17 -3.35 20.33
N GLU A 2 -22.91 -4.65 20.20
CA GLU A 2 -22.35 -5.49 21.26
C GLU A 2 -20.94 -4.98 21.65
N MET A 3 -20.40 -5.41 22.79
CA MET A 3 -19.04 -5.00 23.18
C MET A 3 -17.98 -5.45 22.16
N ALA A 4 -18.16 -6.62 21.54
CA ALA A 4 -17.30 -7.13 20.48
C ALA A 4 -17.29 -6.19 19.26
N ASP A 5 -18.46 -5.81 18.75
CA ASP A 5 -18.59 -4.88 17.63
C ASP A 5 -17.84 -3.55 17.85
N LYS A 6 -17.81 -3.04 19.09
CA LYS A 6 -17.09 -1.80 19.45
C LYS A 6 -15.57 -1.98 19.39
N ALA A 7 -15.06 -3.13 19.82
CA ALA A 7 -13.64 -3.44 19.76
C ALA A 7 -13.18 -3.60 18.29
N ASP A 8 -13.97 -4.30 17.48
CA ASP A 8 -13.69 -4.47 16.05
C ASP A 8 -13.69 -3.14 15.30
N ALA A 9 -14.69 -2.30 15.56
CA ALA A 9 -14.75 -0.95 14.98
C ALA A 9 -13.53 -0.10 15.41
N PHE A 10 -13.07 -0.23 16.64
CA PHE A 10 -11.86 0.46 17.11
C PHE A 10 -10.60 -0.04 16.39
N ASN A 11 -10.47 -1.34 16.15
CA ASN A 11 -9.33 -1.90 15.41
C ASN A 11 -9.30 -1.43 13.95
N VAL A 12 -10.46 -1.38 13.30
CA VAL A 12 -10.58 -0.81 11.94
C VAL A 12 -10.21 0.67 11.93
N PHE A 13 -10.65 1.45 12.92
CA PHE A 13 -10.27 2.84 13.07
C PHE A 13 -8.76 3.00 13.24
N GLN A 14 -8.13 2.22 14.12
CA GLN A 14 -6.68 2.25 14.33
C GLN A 14 -5.88 1.90 13.06
N LEU A 15 -6.40 1.01 12.22
CA LEU A 15 -5.78 0.67 10.94
C LEU A 15 -5.79 1.89 10.00
N ILE A 16 -6.91 2.62 9.93
CA ILE A 16 -7.02 3.86 9.15
C ILE A 16 -6.07 4.93 9.69
N GLU A 17 -6.05 5.14 11.01
CA GLU A 17 -5.17 6.14 11.63
C GLU A 17 -3.69 5.83 11.39
N THR A 18 -3.31 4.54 11.37
CA THR A 18 -1.94 4.12 11.06
C THR A 18 -1.51 4.55 9.64
N PHE A 19 -2.41 4.54 8.65
CA PHE A 19 -2.13 5.12 7.33
C PHE A 19 -1.99 6.65 7.36
N ARG A 20 -2.85 7.33 8.14
CA ARG A 20 -2.86 8.80 8.24
C ARG A 20 -1.61 9.35 8.92
N GLU A 21 -0.96 8.58 9.78
CA GLU A 21 0.32 8.98 10.37
C GLU A 21 1.44 9.11 9.33
N ILE A 22 1.45 8.27 8.29
CA ILE A 22 2.43 8.37 7.21
C ILE A 22 2.07 9.51 6.26
N HIS A 23 0.79 9.67 5.96
CA HIS A 23 0.31 10.73 5.09
C HIS A 23 -1.11 11.14 5.54
N PRO A 24 -1.27 12.31 6.19
CA PRO A 24 -2.53 12.72 6.83
C PRO A 24 -3.77 12.67 5.93
N GLU A 25 -3.57 12.95 4.65
CA GLU A 25 -4.60 12.93 3.60
C GLU A 25 -4.38 11.79 2.60
N MET A 26 -3.96 10.60 3.06
CA MET A 26 -3.72 9.46 2.17
C MET A 26 -5.03 9.08 1.45
N PRO A 27 -5.06 9.10 0.11
CA PRO A 27 -6.23 8.60 -0.62
C PRO A 27 -6.42 7.10 -0.36
N MET A 28 -7.66 6.66 -0.10
CA MET A 28 -7.95 5.23 0.14
C MET A 28 -7.52 4.33 -1.03
N GLN A 29 -7.56 4.83 -2.27
CA GLN A 29 -7.03 4.12 -3.43
C GLN A 29 -5.52 3.83 -3.31
N MET A 30 -4.75 4.76 -2.74
CA MET A 30 -3.32 4.57 -2.51
C MET A 30 -3.06 3.51 -1.45
N ALA A 31 -3.81 3.55 -0.34
CA ALA A 31 -3.75 2.52 0.70
C ALA A 31 -4.09 1.13 0.14
N ALA A 32 -5.12 1.03 -0.70
CA ALA A 32 -5.50 -0.22 -1.36
C ALA A 32 -4.42 -0.74 -2.31
N VAL A 33 -3.79 0.13 -3.11
CA VAL A 33 -2.66 -0.25 -3.99
C VAL A 33 -1.48 -0.79 -3.16
N PHE A 34 -1.13 -0.12 -2.05
CA PHE A 34 -0.10 -0.60 -1.14
C PHE A 34 -0.40 -2.01 -0.61
N LEU A 35 -1.63 -2.26 -0.13
CA LEU A 35 -2.03 -3.57 0.38
C LEU A 35 -2.06 -4.65 -0.72
N LEU A 36 -2.48 -4.31 -1.94
CA LEU A 36 -2.43 -5.25 -3.07
C LEU A 36 -1.01 -5.69 -3.40
N ILE A 37 -0.06 -4.74 -3.42
CA ILE A 37 1.36 -5.05 -3.64
C ILE A 37 1.91 -5.89 -2.48
N ALA A 38 1.53 -5.57 -1.24
CA ALA A 38 1.90 -6.36 -0.07
C ALA A 38 1.41 -7.82 -0.16
N MET A 39 0.17 -8.04 -0.64
CA MET A 39 -0.39 -9.38 -0.84
C MET A 39 0.19 -10.12 -2.04
N LYS A 40 0.76 -9.41 -3.02
CA LYS A 40 1.34 -9.97 -4.24
C LYS A 40 2.70 -9.33 -4.58
N PRO A 41 3.77 -9.60 -3.82
CA PRO A 41 5.09 -9.09 -4.15
C PRO A 41 5.55 -9.59 -5.52
N GLY A 42 6.13 -8.70 -6.33
CA GLY A 42 6.53 -9.00 -7.70
C GLY A 42 5.41 -8.82 -8.74
N ILE A 43 4.27 -8.25 -8.36
CA ILE A 43 3.18 -7.93 -9.29
C ILE A 43 3.55 -6.76 -10.19
N SER A 44 3.19 -6.80 -11.46
CA SER A 44 3.33 -5.66 -12.37
C SER A 44 2.11 -4.72 -12.31
N GLN A 45 2.27 -3.47 -12.76
CA GLN A 45 1.17 -2.50 -12.81
C GLN A 45 0.00 -3.00 -13.69
N ALA A 46 0.30 -3.66 -14.80
CA ALA A 46 -0.72 -4.22 -15.69
C ALA A 46 -1.59 -5.28 -14.99
N GLU A 47 -1.00 -6.02 -14.06
CA GLU A 47 -1.71 -7.01 -13.28
C GLU A 47 -2.50 -6.38 -12.14
N LEU A 48 -1.96 -5.35 -11.48
CA LEU A 48 -2.69 -4.57 -10.46
C LEU A 48 -4.00 -3.99 -11.00
N LEU A 49 -4.00 -3.52 -12.26
CA LEU A 49 -5.19 -2.97 -12.91
C LEU A 49 -6.36 -3.97 -13.01
N ARG A 50 -6.09 -5.28 -12.89
CA ARG A 50 -7.15 -6.30 -12.87
C ARG A 50 -7.88 -6.39 -11.53
N PHE A 51 -7.34 -5.79 -10.47
CA PHE A 51 -7.91 -5.86 -9.11
C PHE A 51 -8.66 -4.59 -8.69
N MET A 52 -8.49 -3.48 -9.43
CA MET A 52 -9.09 -2.20 -9.09
C MET A 52 -9.66 -1.52 -10.33
N ASP A 53 -10.88 -1.01 -10.22
CA ASP A 53 -11.50 -0.18 -11.25
C ASP A 53 -10.95 1.26 -11.21
N ILE A 54 -9.69 1.42 -11.63
CA ILE A 54 -9.05 2.72 -11.79
C ILE A 54 -8.31 2.78 -13.13
N SER A 55 -8.20 3.99 -13.69
CA SER A 55 -7.46 4.18 -14.94
C SER A 55 -5.97 3.84 -14.79
N GLN A 56 -5.32 3.51 -15.91
CA GLN A 56 -3.87 3.29 -15.94
C GLN A 56 -3.09 4.48 -15.34
N SER A 57 -3.50 5.71 -15.65
CA SER A 57 -2.90 6.93 -15.11
C SER A 57 -3.22 7.14 -13.62
N GLY A 58 -4.38 6.70 -13.14
CA GLY A 58 -4.71 6.62 -11.71
C GLY A 58 -3.80 5.64 -10.97
N MET A 59 -3.65 4.43 -11.50
CA MET A 59 -2.77 3.41 -10.92
C MET A 59 -1.32 3.88 -10.86
N SER A 60 -0.79 4.42 -11.96
CA SER A 60 0.58 4.95 -12.02
C SER A 60 0.81 6.06 -10.99
N ARG A 61 -0.13 7.01 -10.85
CA ARG A 61 -0.03 8.07 -9.83
C ARG A 61 0.05 7.52 -8.40
N ASN A 62 -0.77 6.51 -8.07
CA ASN A 62 -0.74 5.88 -6.75
C ASN A 62 0.58 5.15 -6.51
N ILE A 63 1.06 4.37 -7.48
CA ILE A 63 2.35 3.66 -7.38
C ILE A 63 3.50 4.63 -7.16
N VAL A 64 3.59 5.68 -7.99
CA VAL A 64 4.69 6.65 -7.91
C VAL A 64 4.69 7.39 -6.57
N ALA A 65 3.52 7.75 -6.03
CA ALA A 65 3.42 8.38 -4.72
C ALA A 65 3.91 7.47 -3.58
N LEU A 66 3.73 6.14 -3.71
CA LEU A 66 4.22 5.14 -2.76
C LEU A 66 5.73 4.89 -2.87
N THR A 67 6.39 5.34 -3.94
CA THR A 67 7.84 5.15 -4.10
C THR A 67 8.67 6.23 -3.39
N ALA A 68 10.00 6.09 -3.40
CA ALA A 68 10.90 7.04 -2.74
C ALA A 68 10.87 8.45 -3.35
N ILE A 69 10.52 8.58 -4.64
CA ILE A 69 10.44 9.85 -5.35
C ILE A 69 9.08 9.93 -6.03
N ASN A 70 8.33 10.98 -5.73
CA ASN A 70 7.01 11.19 -6.33
C ASN A 70 7.11 11.76 -7.75
N ARG A 71 5.96 11.95 -8.42
CA ARG A 71 5.88 12.42 -9.83
C ARG A 71 6.45 13.82 -10.07
N HIS A 72 6.66 14.59 -9.01
CA HIS A 72 7.20 15.95 -9.05
C HIS A 72 8.72 15.97 -8.74
N GLY A 73 9.36 14.81 -8.58
CA GLY A 73 10.77 14.71 -8.19
C GLY A 73 11.03 14.99 -6.71
N ALA A 74 9.98 15.20 -5.91
CA ALA A 74 10.08 15.41 -4.47
C ALA A 74 10.06 14.05 -3.73
N PRO A 75 10.51 14.00 -2.46
CA PRO A 75 10.41 12.79 -1.66
C PRO A 75 8.99 12.22 -1.65
N GLY A 76 8.87 10.92 -1.92
CA GLY A 76 7.64 10.16 -1.80
C GLY A 76 7.59 9.37 -0.48
N LEU A 77 6.70 8.39 -0.40
CA LEU A 77 6.49 7.65 0.85
C LEU A 77 7.53 6.56 1.10
N ASP A 78 8.27 6.14 0.06
CA ASP A 78 9.30 5.10 0.15
C ASP A 78 8.77 3.77 0.74
N LEU A 79 7.52 3.42 0.42
CA LEU A 79 6.87 2.18 0.86
C LEU A 79 6.96 1.07 -0.18
N VAL A 80 7.05 1.44 -1.46
CA VAL A 80 7.08 0.53 -2.61
C VAL A 80 8.29 0.85 -3.49
N GLU A 81 8.92 -0.18 -4.03
CA GLU A 81 9.97 -0.05 -5.05
C GLU A 81 9.55 -0.72 -6.36
N GLN A 82 10.13 -0.21 -7.44
CA GLN A 82 9.98 -0.73 -8.80
C GLN A 82 11.29 -1.38 -9.22
N LEU A 83 11.23 -2.63 -9.65
CA LEU A 83 12.41 -3.42 -10.03
C LEU A 83 12.17 -4.17 -11.34
N PRO A 84 13.23 -4.49 -12.11
CA PRO A 84 13.11 -5.42 -13.22
C PRO A 84 12.69 -6.82 -12.74
N ALA A 85 11.80 -7.49 -13.48
CA ALA A 85 11.42 -8.86 -13.17
C ALA A 85 12.60 -9.81 -13.38
N SER A 86 12.71 -10.83 -12.53
CA SER A 86 13.79 -11.83 -12.60
C SER A 86 13.79 -12.65 -13.90
N HIS A 87 12.62 -12.84 -14.51
CA HIS A 87 12.44 -13.63 -15.72
C HIS A 87 12.50 -12.78 -17.01
N ASP A 88 12.26 -11.48 -16.92
CA ASP A 88 12.36 -10.54 -18.05
C ASP A 88 12.59 -9.11 -17.53
N ALA A 89 13.81 -8.59 -17.71
CA ALA A 89 14.20 -7.28 -17.22
C ALA A 89 13.44 -6.10 -17.89
N ARG A 90 12.70 -6.35 -18.98
CA ARG A 90 11.84 -5.34 -19.63
C ARG A 90 10.54 -5.13 -18.86
N ILE A 91 10.17 -6.06 -17.99
CA ILE A 91 8.98 -5.97 -17.15
C ILE A 91 9.37 -5.32 -15.83
N THR A 92 8.65 -4.27 -15.45
CA THR A 92 8.77 -3.68 -14.12
C THR A 92 7.76 -4.32 -13.18
N VAL A 93 8.24 -4.78 -12.03
CA VAL A 93 7.45 -5.37 -10.95
C VAL A 93 7.55 -4.52 -9.69
N LEU A 94 6.57 -4.69 -8.82
CA LEU A 94 6.38 -3.89 -7.61
C LEU A 94 6.54 -4.76 -6.38
N GLN A 95 7.25 -4.25 -5.38
CA GLN A 95 7.35 -4.89 -4.08
C GLN A 95 7.52 -3.84 -2.98
N LEU A 96 7.36 -4.25 -1.73
CA LEU A 96 7.59 -3.38 -0.59
C LEU A 96 9.08 -3.10 -0.41
N THR A 97 9.42 -1.87 -0.03
CA THR A 97 10.75 -1.54 0.51
C THR A 97 10.92 -2.13 1.91
N VAL A 98 12.10 -1.95 2.53
CA VAL A 98 12.26 -2.24 3.97
C VAL A 98 11.27 -1.43 4.81
N LYS A 99 11.16 -0.12 4.54
CA LYS A 99 10.21 0.77 5.23
C LYS A 99 8.76 0.33 5.00
N GLY A 100 8.41 -0.09 3.79
CA GLY A 100 7.09 -0.65 3.47
C GLY A 100 6.77 -1.91 4.26
N ARG A 101 7.72 -2.84 4.40
CA ARG A 101 7.55 -4.05 5.21
C ARG A 101 7.35 -3.74 6.69
N THR A 102 8.17 -2.86 7.26
CA THR A 102 8.01 -2.41 8.66
C THR A 102 6.66 -1.73 8.88
N PHE A 103 6.19 -0.95 7.90
CA PHE A 103 4.87 -0.35 7.98
C PHE A 103 3.73 -1.39 7.92
N LEU A 104 3.84 -2.41 7.06
CA LEU A 104 2.88 -3.51 7.02
C LEU A 104 2.85 -4.29 8.34
N GLU A 105 4.00 -4.58 8.94
CA GLU A 105 4.09 -5.24 10.25
C GLU A 105 3.34 -4.44 11.32
N ARG A 106 3.49 -3.12 11.30
CA ARG A 106 2.78 -2.23 12.21
C ARG A 106 1.25 -2.29 11.99
N LEU A 107 0.78 -2.26 10.75
CA LEU A 107 -0.65 -2.41 10.43
C LEU A 107 -1.21 -3.75 10.94
N LEU A 108 -0.50 -4.84 10.70
CA LEU A 108 -0.90 -6.17 11.12
C LEU A 108 -0.89 -6.33 12.66
N SER A 109 -0.03 -5.59 13.36
CA SER A 109 -0.01 -5.58 14.83
C SER A 109 -1.27 -4.99 15.45
N VAL A 110 -1.96 -4.08 14.75
CA VAL A 110 -3.25 -3.50 15.18
C VAL A 110 -4.34 -4.55 15.06
N TRP A 111 -4.36 -5.27 13.93
CA TRP A 111 -5.34 -6.33 13.68
C TRP A 111 -5.25 -7.47 14.71
N ARG A 112 -4.03 -7.98 14.97
CA ARG A 112 -3.80 -9.10 15.90
C ARG A 112 -4.08 -8.81 17.38
N ARG A 113 -4.30 -7.55 17.76
CA ARG A 113 -4.72 -7.20 19.14
C ARG A 113 -6.22 -7.40 19.38
N GLY A 114 -6.98 -7.68 18.32
CA GLY A 114 -8.42 -7.97 18.37
C GLY A 114 -8.80 -9.45 18.35
N ASP A 115 -7.85 -10.35 18.07
CA ASP A 115 -8.01 -11.81 18.18
C ASP A 115 -7.76 -12.28 19.63
#